data_AF-A0A812WY04-F1
#
_entry.id   AF-A0A812WY04-F1
#
_cell.length_a   1.000
_cell.length_b   1.000
_cell.length_c   1.000
_cell.angle_alpha   90.00
_cell.angle_beta   90.00
_cell.angle_gamma   90.00
#
_symmetry.space_group_name_H-M   'P 1'
#
loop_
_entity.id
_entity.type
_entity.pdbx_description
1 polymer ?
#
loop_
_entity_poly.entity_id
_entity_poly.type
_entity_poly.pdbx_seq_one_letter_code
_entity_poly.pdbx_strand_id
1 'polypeptide(L)'
;AGVLRFAVSQGLVPQSAASFPPREYAKLRMAIQLNGFRFNLDAKEGDFGYDKGEALFDRISRLNHSCQPNVEFNLTWDNSRGNVVNTITAICDISEGEELNISYLPLRLCLDVEERRRQLLEHWEFVCRCPRCEAEGGPPKPTEPRPARVPLVAHTDQAPKVDGDSSSEGIGFDDLRDPDDE
;
A
#
# COMPACT_ATOMS: atom_id res chain seq x y z
N ALA A 1 0.97 20.57 2.71
CA ALA A 1 -0.42 21.01 2.33
C ALA A 1 -0.41 21.92 1.08
N GLY A 2 0.76 22.35 0.60
CA GLY A 2 0.91 23.01 -0.69
C GLY A 2 0.30 22.21 -1.84
N VAL A 3 0.39 20.87 -1.80
CA VAL A 3 -0.19 19.96 -2.80
C VAL A 3 -1.69 20.23 -3.06
N LEU A 4 -2.52 20.35 -2.02
CA LEU A 4 -3.96 20.59 -2.21
C LEU A 4 -4.22 21.99 -2.79
N ARG A 5 -3.48 23.01 -2.35
CA ARG A 5 -3.61 24.37 -2.89
C ARG A 5 -3.19 24.43 -4.36
N PHE A 6 -2.12 23.71 -4.71
CA PHE A 6 -1.68 23.55 -6.10
C PHE A 6 -2.75 22.86 -6.93
N ALA A 7 -3.28 21.71 -6.48
CA ALA A 7 -4.34 20.99 -7.18
C ALA A 7 -5.60 21.84 -7.40
N VAL A 8 -5.98 22.67 -6.42
CA VAL A 8 -7.05 23.67 -6.56
C VAL A 8 -6.72 24.71 -7.64
N SER A 9 -5.48 25.24 -7.67
CA SER A 9 -5.05 26.22 -8.68
C SER A 9 -5.12 25.67 -10.11
N GLN A 10 -4.97 24.36 -10.26
CA GLN A 10 -5.05 23.65 -11.54
C GLN A 10 -6.47 23.16 -11.87
N GLY A 11 -7.45 23.42 -10.99
CA GLY A 11 -8.84 22.99 -11.18
C GLY A 11 -9.05 21.48 -11.06
N LEU A 12 -8.10 20.74 -10.48
CA LEU A 12 -8.15 19.28 -10.33
C LEU A 12 -9.07 18.84 -9.19
N VAL A 13 -9.24 19.69 -8.18
CA VAL A 13 -10.12 19.45 -7.03
C VAL A 13 -10.94 20.70 -6.69
N PRO A 14 -12.08 20.56 -5.99
CA PRO A 14 -12.92 21.71 -5.64
C PRO A 14 -12.19 22.75 -4.81
N GLN A 15 -12.58 24.03 -4.93
CA GLN A 15 -12.00 25.15 -4.17
C GLN A 15 -12.04 24.93 -2.64
N SER A 16 -13.02 24.18 -2.13
CA SER A 16 -13.10 23.82 -0.71
C SER A 16 -11.90 22.99 -0.22
N ALA A 17 -11.12 22.36 -1.09
CA ALA A 17 -9.90 21.65 -0.70
C ALA A 17 -8.75 22.59 -0.31
N ALA A 18 -8.77 23.87 -0.72
CA ALA A 18 -7.73 24.83 -0.36
C ALA A 18 -7.74 25.19 1.14
N SER A 19 -8.88 25.05 1.81
CA SER A 19 -9.05 25.31 3.24
C SER A 19 -8.81 24.09 4.11
N PHE A 20 -8.34 22.96 3.55
CA PHE A 20 -8.10 21.74 4.30
C PHE A 20 -6.98 21.94 5.34
N PRO A 21 -7.25 21.79 6.65
CA PRO A 21 -6.24 22.04 7.68
C PRO A 21 -5.06 21.07 7.54
N PRO A 22 -3.79 21.51 7.79
CA PRO A 22 -2.63 20.63 7.68
C PRO A 22 -2.74 19.33 8.48
N ARG A 23 -3.33 19.39 9.67
CA ARG A 23 -3.56 18.21 10.52
C ARG A 23 -4.53 17.21 9.89
N GLU A 24 -5.60 17.69 9.27
CA GLU A 24 -6.56 16.81 8.58
C GLU A 24 -5.95 16.26 7.29
N TYR A 25 -5.14 17.06 6.58
CA TYR A 25 -4.39 16.60 5.41
C TYR A 25 -3.43 15.45 5.78
N ALA A 26 -2.72 15.56 6.90
CA ALA A 26 -1.85 14.49 7.39
C ALA A 26 -2.63 13.19 7.67
N LYS A 27 -3.82 13.28 8.29
CA LYS A 27 -4.68 12.09 8.50
C LYS A 27 -5.13 11.48 7.18
N LEU A 28 -5.54 12.31 6.22
CA LEU A 28 -5.95 11.84 4.89
C LEU A 28 -4.78 11.13 4.19
N ARG A 29 -3.57 11.68 4.27
CA ARG A 29 -2.36 11.03 3.76
C ARG A 29 -2.10 9.68 4.42
N MET A 30 -2.21 9.60 5.75
CA MET A 30 -2.05 8.32 6.46
C MET A 30 -3.11 7.30 6.02
N ALA A 31 -4.36 7.74 5.82
CA ALA A 31 -5.41 6.86 5.31
C ALA A 31 -5.08 6.34 3.91
N ILE A 32 -4.60 7.21 3.01
CA ILE A 32 -4.17 6.81 1.66
C ILE A 32 -2.99 5.83 1.73
N GLN A 33 -1.95 6.15 2.52
CA GLN A 33 -0.73 5.35 2.62
C GLN A 33 -1.00 3.93 3.11
N LEU A 34 -1.89 3.77 4.10
CA LEU A 34 -2.16 2.46 4.71
C LEU A 34 -3.20 1.63 3.96
N ASN A 35 -4.01 2.25 3.09
CA ASN A 35 -5.19 1.61 2.49
C ASN A 35 -5.23 1.73 0.96
N GLY A 36 -4.25 2.39 0.34
CA GLY A 36 -4.17 2.64 -1.09
C GLY A 36 -3.83 1.39 -1.89
N PHE A 37 -4.56 1.17 -2.98
CA PHE A 37 -4.32 0.09 -3.92
C PHE A 37 -3.81 0.66 -5.24
N ARG A 38 -2.57 0.34 -5.60
CA ARG A 38 -2.01 0.68 -6.91
C ARG A 38 -2.65 -0.15 -8.01
N PHE A 39 -2.91 0.47 -9.15
CA PHE A 39 -3.42 -0.22 -10.32
C PHE A 39 -2.66 0.22 -11.57
N ASN A 40 -2.46 -0.73 -12.48
CA ASN A 40 -1.75 -0.51 -13.75
C ASN A 40 -2.66 -0.58 -14.98
N LEU A 41 -3.95 -0.87 -14.78
CA LEU A 41 -4.89 -1.18 -15.87
C LEU A 41 -4.28 -2.21 -16.82
N ASP A 42 -4.20 -1.89 -18.12
CA ASP A 42 -3.63 -2.75 -19.15
C ASP A 42 -2.10 -2.62 -19.33
N ALA A 43 -1.46 -1.71 -18.58
CA ALA A 43 -0.02 -1.48 -18.69
C ALA A 43 0.78 -2.60 -18.01
N LYS A 44 1.78 -3.14 -18.72
CA LYS A 44 2.72 -4.12 -18.20
C LYS A 44 3.95 -3.43 -17.62
N GLU A 45 4.68 -4.16 -16.80
CA GLU A 45 5.94 -3.69 -16.23
C GLU A 45 6.91 -3.28 -17.35
N GLY A 46 7.44 -2.06 -17.26
CA GLY A 46 8.27 -1.45 -18.30
C GLY A 46 7.52 -0.68 -19.39
N ASP A 47 6.19 -0.75 -19.45
CA ASP A 47 5.40 0.06 -20.38
C ASP A 47 5.37 1.54 -19.94
N PHE A 48 5.30 2.45 -20.92
CA PHE A 48 5.04 3.85 -20.65
C PHE A 48 3.65 4.02 -20.00
N GLY A 49 3.63 4.51 -18.76
CA GLY A 49 2.39 4.65 -17.98
C GLY A 49 2.03 3.42 -17.13
N TYR A 50 2.98 2.52 -16.88
CA TYR A 50 2.97 1.65 -15.69
C TYR A 50 2.94 2.53 -14.42
N ASP A 51 2.31 2.04 -13.35
CA ASP A 51 1.92 2.80 -12.16
C ASP A 51 0.94 3.95 -12.45
N LYS A 52 -0.24 3.61 -12.99
CA LYS A 52 -1.28 4.59 -13.40
C LYS A 52 -1.77 5.44 -12.23
N GLY A 53 -1.78 4.88 -11.03
CA GLY A 53 -2.19 5.58 -9.83
C GLY A 53 -2.68 4.66 -8.72
N GLU A 54 -3.24 5.28 -7.68
CA GLU A 54 -3.75 4.62 -6.49
C GLU A 54 -5.25 4.87 -6.33
N ALA A 55 -5.96 3.86 -5.82
CA ALA A 55 -7.38 3.93 -5.52
C ALA A 55 -7.65 3.49 -4.08
N LEU A 56 -8.65 4.10 -3.45
CA LEU A 56 -9.14 3.73 -2.12
C LEU A 56 -10.49 3.02 -2.24
N PHE A 57 -10.59 1.87 -1.59
CA PHE A 57 -11.78 1.02 -1.64
C PHE A 57 -12.22 0.62 -0.23
N ASP A 58 -13.28 1.24 0.28
CA ASP A 58 -13.77 1.05 1.66
C ASP A 58 -13.95 -0.42 2.09
N ARG A 59 -14.39 -1.30 1.18
CA ARG A 59 -14.65 -2.70 1.53
C ARG A 59 -13.38 -3.54 1.67
N ILE A 60 -12.50 -3.52 0.66
CA ILE A 60 -11.28 -4.32 0.67
C ILE A 60 -10.21 -3.78 1.63
N SER A 61 -10.21 -2.46 1.91
CA SER A 61 -9.31 -1.86 2.91
C SER A 61 -9.52 -2.40 4.34
N ARG A 62 -10.59 -3.17 4.58
CA ARG A 62 -10.87 -3.83 5.86
C ARG A 62 -10.29 -5.25 5.96
N LEU A 63 -9.82 -5.81 4.84
CA LEU A 63 -9.25 -7.16 4.81
C LEU A 63 -7.82 -7.13 5.33
N ASN A 64 -7.55 -7.97 6.32
CA ASN A 64 -6.22 -8.09 6.90
C ASN A 64 -5.28 -8.88 6.00
N HIS A 65 -4.00 -8.77 6.32
CA HIS A 65 -2.95 -9.51 5.62
C HIS A 65 -2.82 -10.96 6.09
N SER A 66 -2.60 -11.87 5.14
CA SER A 66 -1.99 -13.18 5.38
C SER A 66 -0.96 -13.49 4.29
N CYS A 67 0.19 -14.09 4.66
CA CYS A 67 1.16 -14.59 3.67
C CYS A 67 0.70 -15.89 2.99
N GLN A 68 -0.43 -16.44 3.43
CA GLN A 68 -1.20 -17.50 2.80
C GLN A 68 -2.66 -17.03 2.75
N PRO A 69 -3.01 -16.19 1.77
CA PRO A 69 -4.33 -15.59 1.70
C PRO A 69 -5.42 -16.61 1.35
N ASN A 70 -6.67 -16.34 1.72
CA ASN A 70 -7.84 -17.10 1.27
C ASN A 70 -8.65 -16.40 0.17
N VAL A 71 -8.40 -15.10 -0.05
CA VAL A 71 -8.94 -14.36 -1.19
C VAL A 71 -7.84 -13.59 -1.92
N GLU A 72 -7.99 -13.47 -3.23
CA GLU A 72 -7.20 -12.57 -4.06
C GLU A 72 -8.05 -11.38 -4.50
N PHE A 73 -7.40 -10.30 -4.96
CA PHE A 73 -8.10 -9.17 -5.53
C PHE A 73 -7.53 -8.80 -6.90
N ASN A 74 -8.39 -8.25 -7.75
CA ASN A 74 -8.02 -7.77 -9.07
C ASN A 74 -8.62 -6.37 -9.30
N LEU A 75 -7.84 -5.48 -9.92
CA LEU A 75 -8.23 -4.10 -10.21
C LEU A 75 -8.36 -3.94 -11.73
N THR A 76 -9.55 -3.63 -12.20
CA THR A 76 -9.84 -3.41 -13.62
C THR A 76 -10.47 -2.04 -13.86
N TRP A 77 -10.33 -1.52 -15.07
CA TRP A 77 -11.10 -0.35 -15.48
C TRP A 77 -12.48 -0.76 -15.98
N ASP A 78 -13.54 -0.26 -15.35
CA ASP A 78 -14.90 -0.42 -15.84
C ASP A 78 -15.28 0.76 -16.73
N ASN A 79 -15.25 0.54 -18.06
CA ASN A 79 -15.61 1.53 -19.06
C ASN A 79 -17.04 2.07 -18.89
N SER A 80 -17.97 1.27 -18.37
CA SER A 80 -19.37 1.68 -18.19
C SER A 80 -19.53 2.65 -17.02
N ARG A 81 -18.69 2.51 -15.99
CA ARG A 81 -18.69 3.36 -14.80
C ARG A 81 -17.67 4.50 -14.87
N GLY A 82 -16.70 4.39 -15.77
CA GLY A 82 -15.59 5.34 -15.89
C GLY A 82 -14.69 5.37 -14.66
N ASN A 83 -14.54 4.24 -13.97
CA ASN A 83 -13.72 4.13 -12.76
C ASN A 83 -13.05 2.76 -12.62
N VAL A 84 -12.08 2.68 -11.70
CA VAL A 84 -11.44 1.42 -11.32
C VAL A 84 -12.37 0.62 -10.42
N VAL A 85 -12.52 -0.66 -10.70
CA VAL A 85 -13.30 -1.61 -9.92
C VAL A 85 -12.37 -2.64 -9.30
N ASN A 86 -12.57 -2.89 -8.00
CA ASN A 86 -11.92 -3.98 -7.28
C ASN A 86 -12.84 -5.19 -7.22
N THR A 87 -12.34 -6.35 -7.66
CA THR A 87 -13.01 -7.65 -7.56
C THR A 87 -12.24 -8.53 -6.60
N ILE A 88 -12.93 -9.17 -5.66
CA ILE A 88 -12.36 -10.11 -4.70
C ILE A 88 -12.83 -11.51 -5.07
N THR A 89 -11.90 -12.45 -5.17
CA THR A 89 -12.19 -13.84 -5.54
C THR A 89 -11.62 -14.77 -4.47
N ALA A 90 -12.42 -15.74 -4.03
CA ALA A 90 -11.93 -16.80 -3.15
C ALA A 90 -10.98 -17.72 -3.92
N ILE A 91 -9.81 -18.00 -3.33
CA ILE A 91 -8.78 -18.88 -3.91
C ILE A 91 -8.68 -20.22 -3.19
N CYS A 92 -9.45 -20.40 -2.13
CA CYS A 92 -9.67 -21.66 -1.45
C CYS A 92 -11.11 -21.72 -0.90
N ASP A 93 -11.49 -22.89 -0.35
CA ASP A 93 -12.75 -23.00 0.39
C ASP A 93 -12.68 -22.13 1.66
N ILE A 94 -13.76 -21.41 1.96
CA ILE A 94 -13.85 -20.49 3.09
C ILE A 94 -15.07 -20.88 3.92
N SER A 95 -14.87 -21.15 5.19
CA SER A 95 -15.95 -21.54 6.10
C SER A 95 -16.71 -20.33 6.66
N GLU A 96 -17.95 -20.53 7.09
CA GLU A 96 -18.70 -19.48 7.77
C GLU A 96 -17.97 -19.06 9.06
N GLY A 97 -17.78 -17.74 9.22
CA GLY A 97 -17.04 -17.17 10.35
C GLY A 97 -15.52 -17.13 10.19
N GLU A 98 -14.98 -17.68 9.09
CA GLU A 98 -13.56 -17.54 8.76
C GLU A 98 -13.24 -16.10 8.30
N GLU A 99 -12.10 -15.57 8.75
CA GLU A 99 -11.66 -14.23 8.37
C GLU A 99 -11.14 -14.20 6.93
N LEU A 100 -11.67 -13.28 6.13
CA LEU A 100 -11.15 -13.02 4.78
C LEU A 100 -9.84 -12.23 4.85
N ASN A 101 -8.82 -12.71 4.16
CA ASN A 101 -7.49 -12.13 4.18
C ASN A 101 -6.84 -12.13 2.79
N ILE A 102 -6.12 -11.03 2.51
CA ILE A 102 -5.40 -10.81 1.24
C ILE A 102 -3.89 -10.77 1.49
N SER A 103 -3.09 -10.85 0.43
CA SER A 103 -1.68 -10.49 0.53
C SER A 103 -1.49 -8.99 0.31
N TYR A 104 -0.73 -8.34 1.19
CA TYR A 104 -0.27 -6.95 1.00
C TYR A 104 1.08 -6.92 0.27
N LEU A 105 1.75 -8.06 0.22
CA LEU A 105 3.02 -8.26 -0.43
C LEU A 105 2.81 -8.99 -1.76
N PRO A 106 3.70 -8.78 -2.73
CA PRO A 106 3.74 -9.58 -3.94
C PRO A 106 3.90 -11.07 -3.66
N LEU A 107 2.89 -11.87 -4.00
CA LEU A 107 2.95 -13.32 -3.75
C LEU A 107 3.94 -14.03 -4.66
N ARG A 108 4.20 -13.45 -5.83
CA ARG A 108 5.20 -13.92 -6.79
C ARG A 108 6.65 -13.81 -6.30
N LEU A 109 6.91 -12.91 -5.35
CA LEU A 109 8.22 -12.78 -4.77
C LEU A 109 8.38 -13.90 -3.74
N CYS A 110 9.33 -14.80 -3.97
CA CYS A 110 9.71 -15.86 -3.05
C CYS A 110 10.46 -15.30 -1.82
N LEU A 111 9.85 -14.35 -1.11
CA LEU A 111 10.40 -13.72 0.08
C LEU A 111 10.39 -14.71 1.24
N ASP A 112 11.49 -14.74 2.00
CA ASP A 112 11.55 -15.50 3.25
C ASP A 112 10.71 -14.83 4.35
N VAL A 113 10.55 -15.54 5.48
CA VAL A 113 9.72 -15.08 6.60
C VAL A 113 10.24 -13.82 7.28
N GLU A 114 11.55 -13.61 7.31
CA GLU A 114 12.16 -12.43 7.95
C GLU A 114 11.89 -11.20 7.09
N GLU A 115 12.07 -11.32 5.79
CA GLU A 115 11.84 -10.25 4.82
C GLU A 115 10.36 -9.86 4.74
N ARG A 116 9.44 -10.83 4.70
CA ARG A 116 8.00 -10.53 4.75
C ARG A 116 7.62 -9.76 6.02
N ARG A 117 8.12 -10.18 7.19
CA ARG A 117 7.85 -9.49 8.47
C ARG A 117 8.49 -8.11 8.50
N ARG A 118 9.69 -7.93 7.95
CA ARG A 118 10.38 -6.65 7.85
C ARG A 118 9.60 -5.66 7.02
N GLN A 119 9.18 -6.03 5.80
CA GLN A 119 8.40 -5.16 4.91
C GLN A 119 7.05 -4.79 5.53
N LEU A 120 6.33 -5.74 6.14
CA LEU A 120 5.05 -5.46 6.79
C LEU A 120 5.19 -4.53 7.99
N LEU A 121 6.28 -4.66 8.74
CA LEU A 121 6.57 -3.77 9.87
C LEU A 121 6.94 -2.36 9.39
N GLU A 122 7.69 -2.25 8.30
CA GLU A 122 8.12 -0.98 7.72
C GLU A 122 6.94 -0.18 7.13
N HIS A 123 6.06 -0.85 6.38
CA HIS A 123 5.00 -0.18 5.62
C HIS A 123 3.64 -0.13 6.34
N TRP A 124 3.30 -1.14 7.14
CA TRP A 124 2.00 -1.26 7.83
C TRP A 124 2.11 -1.33 9.35
N GLU A 125 3.30 -1.19 9.91
CA GLU A 125 3.56 -1.11 11.36
C GLU A 125 3.07 -2.36 12.15
N PHE A 126 3.05 -3.55 11.55
CA PHE A 126 2.72 -4.81 12.24
C PHE A 126 3.62 -5.99 11.87
N VAL A 127 3.66 -7.00 12.73
CA VAL A 127 4.39 -8.26 12.49
C VAL A 127 3.41 -9.38 12.18
N CYS A 128 3.55 -9.99 11.00
CA CYS A 128 2.66 -11.07 10.55
C CYS A 128 2.85 -12.36 11.36
N ARG A 129 1.71 -12.92 11.80
CA ARG A 129 1.57 -14.18 12.55
C ARG A 129 0.63 -15.18 11.84
N CYS A 130 0.51 -15.10 10.52
CA CYS A 130 -0.27 -16.08 9.76
C CYS A 130 0.35 -17.49 9.86
N PRO A 131 -0.42 -18.56 9.58
CA PRO A 131 0.06 -19.94 9.69
C PRO A 131 1.38 -20.20 8.94
N ARG A 132 1.55 -19.62 7.75
CA ARG A 132 2.79 -19.71 6.96
C ARG A 132 3.99 -19.09 7.69
N CYS A 133 3.84 -17.90 8.26
CA CYS A 133 4.93 -17.24 8.98
C CYS A 133 5.29 -17.96 10.28
N GLU A 134 4.30 -18.52 10.98
CA GLU A 134 4.57 -19.31 12.20
C GLU A 134 5.26 -20.63 11.87
N ALA A 135 4.87 -21.30 10.77
CA ALA A 135 5.50 -22.53 10.32
C ALA A 135 6.95 -22.32 9.84
N GLU A 136 7.22 -21.24 9.10
CA GLU A 136 8.55 -20.98 8.53
C GLU A 136 9.55 -20.38 9.54
N GLY A 137 9.09 -19.50 10.45
CA GLY A 137 9.98 -18.70 11.31
C GLY A 137 9.69 -18.79 12.81
N GLY A 138 8.74 -19.62 13.23
CA GLY A 138 8.27 -19.66 14.62
C GLY A 138 7.59 -18.35 15.07
N PRO A 139 7.22 -18.25 16.36
CA PRO A 139 6.65 -17.03 16.91
C PRO A 139 7.68 -15.88 16.80
N PRO A 140 7.25 -14.67 16.43
CA PRO A 140 8.17 -13.54 16.35
C PRO A 140 8.80 -13.30 17.72
N LYS A 141 10.13 -13.14 17.75
CA LYS A 141 10.84 -12.73 18.96
C LYS A 141 10.27 -11.38 19.41
N PRO A 142 10.07 -11.15 20.72
CA PRO A 142 9.64 -9.84 21.21
C PRO A 142 10.61 -8.78 20.68
N THR A 143 10.14 -7.89 19.81
CA THR A 143 10.96 -6.80 19.31
C THR A 143 11.15 -5.79 20.43
N GLU A 144 12.38 -5.30 20.61
CA GLU A 144 12.70 -4.19 21.52
C GLU A 144 11.80 -2.97 21.22
N PRO A 145 11.52 -2.11 22.22
CA PRO A 145 10.67 -0.94 22.03
C PRO A 145 11.25 -0.04 20.93
N ARG A 146 10.34 0.45 20.08
CA ARG A 146 10.56 1.31 18.92
C ARG A 146 11.70 2.31 19.12
N PRO A 147 12.69 2.44 18.19
CA PRO A 147 13.20 3.77 17.93
C PRO A 147 12.00 4.63 17.49
N ALA A 148 11.82 5.80 18.10
CA ALA A 148 10.83 6.77 17.62
C ALA A 148 11.00 6.92 16.10
N ARG A 149 9.90 7.14 15.35
CA ARG A 149 10.00 7.55 13.95
C ARG A 149 11.12 8.57 13.87
N VAL A 150 12.17 8.25 13.15
CA VAL A 150 13.18 9.24 12.80
C VAL A 150 12.35 10.37 12.18
N PRO A 151 12.41 11.61 12.72
CA PRO A 151 11.82 12.75 12.02
C PRO A 151 12.32 12.67 10.58
N LEU A 152 11.54 13.09 9.60
CA LEU A 152 11.97 13.09 8.20
C LEU A 152 13.24 13.99 8.10
N VAL A 153 14.43 13.45 8.36
CA VAL A 153 15.68 14.22 8.33
C VAL A 153 16.19 14.07 6.91
N ALA A 154 16.19 15.19 6.20
CA ALA A 154 16.75 15.30 4.87
C ALA A 154 18.24 14.91 4.88
N HIS A 155 18.56 13.70 4.41
CA HIS A 155 19.92 13.32 4.08
C HIS A 155 19.99 12.68 2.69
N THR A 156 20.34 13.56 1.75
CA THR A 156 21.31 13.43 0.64
C THR A 156 21.27 12.21 -0.27
N ASP A 157 20.83 12.48 -1.51
CA ASP A 157 21.30 11.94 -2.80
C ASP A 157 22.22 10.71 -2.75
N GLN A 158 21.60 9.54 -2.69
CA GLN A 158 21.98 8.35 -3.45
C GLN A 158 20.95 7.24 -3.23
N ALA A 159 20.05 7.06 -4.19
CA ALA A 159 19.23 5.85 -4.26
C ALA A 159 20.15 4.63 -4.47
N PRO A 160 20.09 3.59 -3.62
CA PRO A 160 20.73 2.32 -3.93
C PRO A 160 20.04 1.75 -5.17
N LYS A 161 20.82 1.37 -6.18
CA LYS A 161 20.31 0.58 -7.30
C LYS A 161 19.92 -0.79 -6.74
N VAL A 162 18.61 -1.03 -6.65
CA VAL A 162 18.07 -2.37 -6.43
C VAL A 162 17.50 -2.80 -7.77
N ASP A 163 18.11 -3.81 -8.38
CA ASP A 163 17.59 -4.45 -9.58
C ASP A 163 16.26 -5.12 -9.21
N GLY A 164 15.13 -4.47 -9.52
CA GLY A 164 13.83 -4.78 -8.92
C GLY A 164 12.80 -5.26 -9.92
N ASP A 165 12.54 -6.56 -9.89
CA ASP A 165 11.33 -7.22 -10.41
C ASP A 165 10.15 -6.83 -9.50
N SER A 166 9.37 -5.84 -9.90
CA SER A 166 8.31 -5.22 -9.08
C SER A 166 7.00 -5.16 -9.88
N SER A 167 6.50 -6.34 -10.16
CA SER A 167 5.13 -6.52 -10.65
C SER A 167 4.09 -6.01 -9.62
N SER A 168 2.85 -5.86 -10.08
CA SER A 168 1.73 -5.11 -9.47
C SER A 168 1.08 -5.64 -8.17
N GLU A 169 1.80 -6.07 -7.14
CA GLU A 169 1.16 -6.63 -5.91
C GLU A 169 1.60 -6.00 -4.57
N GLY A 170 2.09 -4.75 -4.61
CA GLY A 170 2.11 -3.88 -3.44
C GLY A 170 3.50 -3.48 -2.93
N ILE A 171 3.64 -2.16 -2.70
CA ILE A 171 4.34 -1.39 -1.65
C ILE A 171 4.12 0.07 -2.07
N GLY A 172 3.50 0.91 -1.21
CA GLY A 172 2.93 2.23 -1.56
C GLY A 172 3.89 3.43 -1.57
N PHE A 173 3.42 4.52 -2.20
CA PHE A 173 3.88 5.92 -2.23
C PHE A 173 5.31 6.28 -1.72
N ASP A 174 6.37 5.95 -2.47
CA ASP A 174 7.73 6.46 -2.20
C ASP A 174 8.09 7.77 -2.95
N ASP A 175 7.25 8.24 -3.89
CA ASP A 175 7.69 9.29 -4.84
C ASP A 175 7.08 10.69 -4.69
N LEU A 176 6.13 10.97 -3.78
CA LEU A 176 5.72 12.35 -3.49
C LEU A 176 6.15 12.78 -2.08
N ARG A 177 7.45 13.08 -1.97
CA ARG A 177 7.97 14.02 -0.97
C ARG A 177 7.19 15.34 -1.11
N ASP A 178 6.57 15.83 -0.03
CA ASP A 178 5.96 17.17 -0.05
C ASP A 178 7.14 18.15 -0.20
N PRO A 179 7.15 19.07 -1.18
CA PRO A 179 8.20 20.10 -1.26
C PRO A 179 8.25 21.00 -0.02
N ASP A 180 7.25 20.90 0.87
CA ASP A 180 7.17 21.54 2.18
C ASP A 180 7.79 20.70 3.33
N ASP A 181 8.27 19.46 3.08
CA ASP A 181 8.96 18.63 4.07
C ASP A 181 10.45 19.07 4.22
N GLU A 182 10.66 20.28 4.79
CA GLU A 182 11.92 20.71 5.42
C GLU A 182 11.92 20.44 6.94
#